data_AF-A0A661QVQ0-F1
#
_entry.id   AF-A0A661QVQ0-F1
#
_cell.length_a   1.000
_cell.length_b   1.000
_cell.length_c   1.000
_cell.angle_alpha   90.00
_cell.angle_beta   90.00
_cell.angle_gamma   90.00
#
_symmetry.space_group_name_H-M   'P 1'
#
loop_
_entity.id
_entity.type
_entity.pdbx_description
1 polymer ?
#
loop_
_entity_poly.entity_id
_entity_poly.type
_entity_poly.pdbx_seq_one_letter_code
_entity_poly.pdbx_strand_id
1 'polypeptide(L)' 'MSIQPEGEELRKAIRWVGEERKFNSSISTKDLVEKACLKFDLSPKNAEFLARFLYENDQL' A
#
# COMPACT_ATOMS: atom_id res chain seq x y z
N MET A 1 -20.00 14.30 12.17
CA MET A 1 -19.74 13.65 10.87
C MET A 1 -18.24 13.64 10.67
N SER A 2 -17.55 12.57 11.07
CA SER A 2 -16.11 12.47 10.81
C SER A 2 -15.94 12.15 9.33
N ILE A 3 -15.76 13.20 8.53
CA ILE A 3 -15.35 13.11 7.14
C ILE A 3 -13.96 12.46 7.22
N GLN A 4 -13.88 11.14 7.03
CA GLN A 4 -12.59 10.51 6.84
C GLN A 4 -11.98 11.21 5.62
N PRO A 5 -10.77 11.81 5.76
CA PRO A 5 -10.17 12.52 4.65
C PRO A 5 -9.97 11.54 3.50
N GLU A 6 -10.37 11.94 2.30
CA GLU A 6 -10.20 11.13 1.10
C GLU A 6 -8.76 10.60 1.02
N GLY A 7 -8.61 9.27 0.96
CA GLY A 7 -7.31 8.59 0.88
C GLY A 7 -6.64 8.24 2.22
N GLU A 8 -7.34 8.25 3.36
CA GLU A 8 -6.79 7.76 4.63
C GLU A 8 -6.33 6.29 4.54
N GLU A 9 -7.16 5.44 3.94
CA GLU A 9 -6.88 4.03 3.64
C GLU A 9 -5.58 3.85 2.83
N LEU A 10 -5.37 4.68 1.80
CA LEU A 10 -4.14 4.67 0.99
C LEU A 10 -2.90 5.02 1.82
N ARG A 11 -2.98 6.05 2.67
CA ARG A 11 -1.85 6.43 3.54
C ARG A 11 -1.51 5.32 4.53
N LYS A 12 -2.54 4.67 5.11
CA LYS A 12 -2.35 3.52 6.01
C LYS A 12 -1.71 2.34 5.27
N ALA A 13 -2.15 2.06 4.04
CA ALA A 13 -1.57 1.03 3.19
C ALA A 13 -0.08 1.29 2.89
N ILE A 14 0.27 2.51 2.46
CA ILE A 14 1.68 2.87 2.17
C ILE A 14 2.56 2.68 3.41
N ARG A 15 2.11 3.16 4.58
CA ARG A 15 2.83 2.98 5.84
C ARG A 15 3.00 1.51 6.19
N TRP A 16 1.93 0.74 6.11
CA TRP A 16 1.95 -0.68 6.44
C TRP A 16 2.88 -1.47 5.51
N VAL A 17 2.84 -1.19 4.21
CA VAL A 17 3.75 -1.84 3.25
C VAL A 17 5.21 -1.46 3.51
N GLY A 18 5.51 -0.20 3.80
CA GLY A 18 6.87 0.23 4.12
C GLY A 18 7.44 -0.47 5.36
N GLU A 19 6.61 -0.70 6.38
CA GLU A 19 6.98 -1.48 7.56
C GLU A 19 7.13 -2.96 7.22
N GLU A 20 6.16 -3.57 6.53
CA GLU A 20 6.28 -4.97 6.10
C GLU A 20 7.51 -5.21 5.27
N ARG A 21 7.90 -4.30 4.37
CA ARG A 21 9.11 -4.46 3.56
C ARG A 21 10.38 -4.47 4.41
N LYS A 22 10.42 -3.72 5.52
CA LYS A 22 11.55 -3.74 6.47
C LYS A 22 11.64 -5.06 7.22
N PHE A 23 10.50 -5.61 7.64
CA PHE A 23 10.46 -6.88 8.40
C PHE A 23 10.53 -8.11 7.50
N ASN A 24 10.03 -8.01 6.27
CA ASN A 24 9.88 -9.09 5.31
C ASN A 24 10.43 -8.67 3.93
N SER A 25 11.76 -8.49 3.85
CA SER A 25 12.44 -8.12 2.60
C SER A 25 12.34 -9.18 1.49
N SER A 26 11.85 -10.40 1.79
CA SER A 26 11.64 -11.45 0.80
C SER A 26 10.26 -11.40 0.13
N ILE A 27 9.33 -10.58 0.62
CA ILE A 27 8.00 -10.46 0.01
C ILE A 27 8.09 -9.52 -1.18
N SER A 28 7.60 -9.98 -2.34
CA SER A 28 7.54 -9.17 -3.54
C SER A 28 6.54 -8.03 -3.40
N THR A 29 6.82 -6.91 -4.06
CA THR A 29 5.96 -5.73 -4.12
C THR A 29 4.51 -6.05 -4.49
N LYS A 30 4.27 -6.96 -5.44
CA LYS A 30 2.93 -7.43 -5.81
C LYS A 30 2.14 -8.00 -4.63
N ASP A 31 2.77 -8.88 -3.86
CA ASP A 31 2.14 -9.55 -2.73
C ASP A 31 1.80 -8.56 -1.60
N LEU A 32 2.67 -7.55 -1.39
CA LEU A 32 2.41 -6.44 -0.47
C LEU A 32 1.21 -5.58 -0.92
N VAL A 33 1.09 -5.30 -2.21
CA VAL A 33 -0.06 -4.56 -2.79
C VAL A 33 -1.34 -5.34 -2.59
N GLU A 34 -1.36 -6.64 -2.91
CA GLU A 34 -2.55 -7.48 -2.75
C GLU A 34 -2.98 -7.56 -1.28
N LYS A 35 -2.04 -7.79 -0.35
CA LYS A 35 -2.30 -7.77 1.08
C LYS A 35 -2.82 -6.43 1.57
N ALA A 36 -2.26 -5.33 1.09
CA ALA A 36 -2.72 -3.99 1.45
C ALA A 36 -4.11 -3.71 0.89
N CYS A 37 -4.41 -4.16 -0.32
CA CYS A 37 -5.74 -4.03 -0.94
C CYS A 37 -6.80 -4.75 -0.12
N LEU A 38 -6.54 -5.98 0.31
CA LEU A 38 -7.42 -6.78 1.16
C LEU A 38 -7.53 -6.23 2.59
N LYS A 39 -6.44 -5.69 3.14
CA LYS A 39 -6.40 -5.18 4.53
C LYS A 39 -7.07 -3.83 4.70
N PHE A 40 -6.96 -2.95 3.70
CA PHE A 40 -7.42 -1.57 3.77
C PHE A 40 -8.61 -1.28 2.86
N ASP A 41 -9.19 -2.31 2.23
CA ASP A 41 -10.31 -2.19 1.28
C ASP A 41 -10.02 -1.13 0.20
N LEU A 42 -8.81 -1.20 -0.38
CA LEU A 42 -8.38 -0.19 -1.35
C LEU A 42 -9.23 -0.26 -2.61
N SER A 43 -9.81 0.88 -2.98
CA SER A 43 -10.40 1.05 -4.31
C SER A 43 -9.38 0.79 -5.41
N PRO A 44 -9.79 0.37 -6.63
CA PRO A 44 -8.86 0.07 -7.74
C PRO A 44 -7.90 1.22 -8.04
N LYS A 45 -8.38 2.47 -7.97
CA LYS A 45 -7.57 3.69 -8.09
C LYS A 45 -6.45 3.77 -7.04
N ASN A 46 -6.75 3.42 -5.78
CA ASN A 46 -5.78 3.44 -4.68
C ASN A 46 -4.79 2.27 -4.81
N ALA A 47 -5.25 1.10 -5.25
CA ALA A 47 -4.40 -0.06 -5.50
C ALA A 47 -3.38 0.21 -6.62
N GLU A 48 -3.80 0.84 -7.73
CA GLU A 48 -2.89 1.26 -8.81
C GLU A 48 -1.84 2.26 -8.32
N PHE A 49 -2.26 3.26 -7.53
CA PHE A 49 -1.33 4.23 -6.95
C PHE A 49 -0.31 3.55 -6.03
N LEU A 50 -0.76 2.67 -5.13
CA LEU A 50 0.10 1.91 -4.23
C LEU A 50 1.10 1.06 -5.01
N ALA A 51 0.65 0.32 -6.02
CA ALA A 51 1.51 -0.52 -6.85
C ALA A 51 2.58 0.31 -7.57
N ARG A 52 2.19 1.45 -8.17
CA ARG A 52 3.10 2.37 -8.84
C ARG A 52 4.13 2.94 -7.85
N PHE A 53 3.67 3.40 -6.70
CA PHE A 53 4.52 3.96 -5.65
C PHE A 53 5.58 2.96 -5.19
N LEU A 54 5.17 1.72 -4.93
CA LEU A 54 6.10 0.69 -4.48
C LEU A 54 7.06 0.23 -5.56
N TYR A 55 6.61 0.13 -6.81
CA TYR A 55 7.48 -0.19 -7.95
C TYR A 55 8.58 0.87 -8.13
N GLU A 56 8.23 2.15 -8.02
CA GLU A 56 9.20 3.25 -8.10
C GLU A 56 10.19 3.24 -6.92
N ASN A 57 9.72 2.89 -5.71
CA ASN A 57 10.56 2.77 -4.52
C ASN A 57 11.34 1.42 -4.44
N ASP A 58 11.08 0.47 -5.31
CA ASP A 58 11.79 -0.82 -5.38
C ASP A 58 13.04 -0.76 -6.29
N GLN A 59 13.12 0.23 -7.17
CA GLN A 59 14.22 0.43 -8.12
C GLN A 59 15.41 1.24 -7.56
N LEU A 60 15.50 1.43 -6.23
CA LEU A 60 16.58 2.15 -5.54
C LEU A 60 17.43 1.22 -4.67
#